data_AF-A0A3G6UR38-F1
#
_entry.id   AF-A0A3G6UR38-F1
#
_cell.length_a   1.000
_cell.length_b   1.000
_cell.length_c   1.000
_cell.angle_alpha   90.00
_cell.angle_beta   90.00
_cell.angle_gamma   90.00
#
_symmetry.space_group_name_H-M   'P 1'
#
loop_
_entity.id
_entity.type
_entity.pdbx_description
1 polymer ?
#
loop_
_entity_poly.entity_id
_entity_poly.type
_entity_poly.pdbx_seq_one_letter_code
_entity_poly.pdbx_strand_id
1 'polypeptide(L)' 'MFKKVCPRCAKSSYSSYNGGAWVCPVCSNDLSFQRVLFENAQTKVTPLKGKYNENQHRQKSFISLYA' A
#
# COMPACT_ATOMS: atom_id res chain seq x y z
N MET A 1 -8.85 -3.87 18.48
CA MET A 1 -9.37 -2.58 17.97
C MET A 1 -9.11 -2.55 16.47
N PHE A 2 -10.16 -2.39 15.67
CA PHE A 2 -10.06 -2.36 14.21
C PHE A 2 -9.99 -0.93 13.71
N LYS A 3 -9.21 -0.70 12.66
CA LYS A 3 -9.06 0.61 12.01
C LYS A 3 -9.50 0.52 10.56
N LYS A 4 -10.35 1.45 10.13
CA LYS A 4 -10.69 1.69 8.71
C LYS A 4 -10.36 3.14 8.37
N VAL A 5 -9.87 3.38 7.16
CA VAL A 5 -9.64 4.75 6.66
C VAL A 5 -10.75 5.09 5.67
N CYS A 6 -11.51 6.14 5.95
CA CYS A 6 -12.60 6.52 5.07
C CYS A 6 -12.07 7.05 3.73
N PRO A 7 -12.56 6.57 2.57
CA PRO A 7 -12.10 7.03 1.26
C PRO A 7 -12.59 8.45 0.92
N ARG A 8 -13.62 8.95 1.60
CA ARG A 8 -14.20 10.27 1.35
C ARG A 8 -13.49 11.37 2.13
N CYS A 9 -13.26 11.15 3.43
CA CYS A 9 -12.69 12.18 4.31
C CYS A 9 -11.24 11.88 4.74
N ALA A 10 -10.66 10.76 4.29
CA ALA A 10 -9.31 10.29 4.64
C ALA A 10 -9.05 10.15 6.16
N LYS A 11 -10.07 10.23 7.00
CA LYS A 11 -9.94 10.09 8.45
C LYS A 11 -10.01 8.62 8.87
N SER A 12 -9.25 8.28 9.90
CA SER A 12 -9.31 7.00 10.57
C SER A 12 -10.59 6.89 11.41
N SER A 13 -11.30 5.78 11.21
CA SER A 13 -12.38 5.33 12.07
C SER A 13 -11.92 4.11 12.82
N TYR A 14 -12.24 4.04 14.11
CA TYR A 14 -11.93 2.91 14.96
C TYR A 14 -13.22 2.23 15.43
N SER A 15 -13.22 0.90 15.48
CA SER A 15 -14.33 0.10 16.00
C SER A 15 -13.80 -1.05 16.83
N SER A 16 -14.58 -1.48 17.83
CA SER A 16 -14.33 -2.69 18.60
C SER A 16 -14.71 -3.96 17.82
N TYR A 17 -15.49 -3.83 16.74
CA TYR A 17 -16.00 -4.95 15.95
C TYR A 17 -15.68 -4.80 14.45
N ASN A 18 -15.38 -5.92 13.80
CA ASN A 18 -14.98 -5.97 12.38
C ASN A 18 -16.16 -6.19 11.42
N GLY A 19 -17.25 -6.79 11.89
CA GLY A 19 -18.39 -7.17 11.06
C GLY A 19 -19.50 -6.13 11.03
N GLY A 20 -20.41 -6.27 10.08
CA GLY A 20 -21.66 -5.50 10.02
C GLY A 20 -21.54 -4.08 9.47
N ALA A 21 -22.61 -3.31 9.67
CA ALA A 21 -22.71 -1.94 9.19
C ALA A 21 -21.68 -1.04 9.89
N TRP A 22 -20.71 -0.51 9.14
CA TRP A 22 -19.71 0.40 9.68
C TRP A 22 -19.84 1.74 8.98
N VAL A 23 -20.33 2.76 9.68
CA VAL A 23 -20.47 4.11 9.14
C VAL A 23 -19.33 5.00 9.62
N CYS A 24 -18.76 5.82 8.74
CA CYS A 24 -17.76 6.82 9.12
C CYS A 24 -18.39 7.89 10.03
N PRO A 25 -17.82 8.16 11.23
CA PRO A 25 -18.39 9.14 12.16
C PRO A 25 -18.28 10.59 11.69
N VAL A 26 -17.53 10.86 10.62
CA VAL A 26 -17.26 12.24 10.15
C VAL A 26 -18.08 12.62 8.93
N CYS A 27 -18.22 11.70 7.97
CA CYS A 27 -18.90 11.97 6.71
C CYS A 27 -20.11 11.07 6.46
N SER A 28 -20.48 10.24 7.44
CA SER A 28 -21.60 9.30 7.37
C SER A 28 -21.52 8.32 6.20
N ASN A 29 -20.33 8.15 5.61
CA ASN A 29 -20.12 7.23 4.50
C ASN A 29 -20.09 5.79 5.01
N ASP A 30 -20.70 4.89 4.25
CA ASP A 30 -20.66 3.47 4.55
C ASP A 30 -19.27 2.87 4.25
N LEU A 31 -18.68 2.24 5.27
CA LEU A 31 -17.40 1.55 5.27
C LEU A 31 -17.57 0.04 5.46
N SER A 32 -18.81 -0.48 5.41
CA SER A 32 -19.13 -1.90 5.60
C SER A 32 -18.38 -2.79 4.61
N PHE A 33 -18.30 -2.35 3.35
CA PHE A 33 -17.58 -3.06 2.28
C PHE A 33 -16.06 -2.92 2.36
N GLN A 34 -15.55 -2.03 3.21
CA GLN A 34 -14.12 -1.77 3.28
C GLN A 34 -13.44 -2.73 4.25
N ARG A 35 -12.35 -3.36 3.78
CA ARG A 35 -11.53 -4.25 4.61
C ARG A 35 -10.86 -3.46 5.73
N VAL A 36 -10.91 -4.00 6.95
CA VAL A 36 -10.14 -3.45 8.08
C VAL A 36 -8.65 -3.57 7.80
N LEU A 37 -7.92 -2.50 8.09
CA LEU A 37 -6.47 -2.56 8.13
C LEU A 37 -6.10 -3.11 9.50
N PHE A 38 -5.74 -4.39 9.55
CA PHE A 38 -5.14 -4.96 10.75
C PHE A 38 -3.71 -4.44 10.86
N GLU A 39 -3.44 -3.66 11.90
CA GLU A 39 -2.10 -3.15 12.19
C GLU A 39 -1.07 -4.29 12.42
N ASN A 40 -1.55 -5.50 12.78
CA ASN A 40 -0.73 -6.68 13.04
C ASN A 40 -0.78 -7.75 11.94
N ALA A 41 -1.31 -7.45 10.75
CA ALA A 41 -1.14 -8.35 9.63
C ALA A 41 0.33 -8.28 9.22
N GLN A 42 1.17 -9.14 9.81
CA GLN A 42 2.48 -9.49 9.27
C GLN A 42 2.22 -10.10 7.90
N THR A 43 2.07 -9.26 6.88
CA THR A 43 2.20 -9.68 5.50
C THR A 43 3.59 -10.28 5.44
N LYS A 44 3.66 -11.62 5.34
CA LYS A 44 4.84 -12.30 4.83
C LYS A 44 5.02 -11.75 3.42
N VAL A 45 5.70 -10.61 3.32
CA VAL A 45 6.11 -10.03 2.06
C VAL A 45 7.14 -11.01 1.52
N THR A 46 6.67 -11.99 0.76
CA THR A 46 7.57 -12.74 -0.11
C THR A 46 8.09 -11.71 -1.11
N PRO A 47 9.39 -11.39 -1.10
CA PRO A 47 9.94 -10.51 -2.11
C PRO A 47 9.64 -11.15 -3.46
N LEU A 48 8.96 -10.42 -4.35
CA LEU A 48 8.81 -10.80 -5.74
C LEU A 48 10.22 -10.84 -6.33
N LYS A 49 10.78 -12.05 -6.43
CA LYS A 49 12.09 -12.31 -7.02
C LYS A 49 12.00 -11.96 -8.51
N GLY A 50 12.27 -10.71 -8.84
CA GLY A 50 12.38 -10.26 -10.22
C GLY A 50 13.48 -11.04 -10.92
N LYS A 51 13.12 -11.85 -11.92
CA LYS A 51 14.09 -12.35 -12.89
C LYS A 51 14.44 -11.19 -13.82
N TYR A 52 15.35 -10.32 -13.39
CA TYR A 52 15.97 -9.35 -14.29
C TYR A 52 17.05 -10.09 -15.09
N ASN A 53 16.87 -10.18 -16.41
CA ASN A 53 17.87 -10.77 -17.31
C ASN A 53 19.03 -9.78 -17.48
N GLU A 54 20.17 -10.12 -16.88
CA GLU A 54 21.44 -9.41 -17.00
C GLU A 54 22.08 -9.74 -18.36
N ASN A 55 21.70 -9.02 -19.41
CA ASN A 55 22.38 -9.06 -20.71
C ASN A 55 22.20 -7.74 -21.45
N GLN A 56 22.78 -6.65 -20.94
CA GLN A 56 22.97 -5.42 -21.72
C GLN A 56 24.07 -4.51 -21.13
N HIS A 57 25.25 -5.08 -20.85
CA HIS A 57 26.44 -4.30 -20.51
C HIS A 57 27.41 -4.24 -21.69
N ARG A 58 27.04 -3.49 -22.74
CA ARG A 58 28.02 -2.92 -23.68
C ARG A 58 27.38 -1.83 -24.54
N GLN A 59 27.50 -0.57 -24.12
CA GLN A 59 27.69 0.52 -25.08
C GLN A 59 28.51 1.63 -24.43
N LYS A 60 29.64 1.88 -25.08
CA LYS A 60 30.78 2.68 -24.65
C LYS A 60 30.42 4.16 -24.74
N SER A 61 30.66 4.94 -23.69
CA SER A 61 30.89 6.38 -23.83
C SER A 61 32.39 6.63 -23.65
N PHE A 62 33.08 6.68 -24.79
CA PHE A 62 34.46 7.12 -24.89
C PHE A 62 34.45 8.65 -24.65
N ILE A 63 34.78 9.10 -23.44
CA ILE A 63 35.02 10.53 -23.21
C ILE A 63 36.42 10.79 -23.76
N SER A 64 36.47 11.35 -24.97
CA SER A 64 37.68 11.92 -25.56
C SER A 64 38.02 13.18 -24.76
N LEU A 65 39.11 13.13 -24.00
CA LEU A 65 39.72 14.29 -23.37
C LEU A 65 40.87 14.76 -24.27
N TYR A 66 40.60 15.77 -25.08
CA TYR A 66 41.63 16.68 -25.58
C TYR A 66 41.38 18.04 -24.95
N ALA A 67 42.37 18.52 -24.20
CA ALA A 67 42.60 19.92 -23.86
C ALA A 67 44.11 20.11 -23.73
#